data_AF-A0A382ELW3-F1
#
_entry.id   AF-A0A382ELW3-F1
#
_cell.length_a   1.000
_cell.length_b   1.000
_cell.length_c   1.000
_cell.angle_alpha   90.00
_cell.angle_beta   90.00
_cell.angle_gamma   90.00
#
_symmetry.space_group_name_H-M   'P 1'
#
loop_
_entity.id
_entity.type
_entity.pdbx_description
1 polymer ?
#
loop_
_entity_poly.entity_id
_entity_poly.type
_entity_poly.pdbx_seq_one_letter_code
_entity_poly.pdbx_strand_id
1 'polypeptide(L)'
;RSEFYPPARGNQWTTGAVGCPKWTGVRLLDVLNYVGIKNDAVYVAYEGADKHLSGDPSKRPISRGVPLRKALEQESLIAWSMNGESLPLLHGAPLRMICSGWPASVSGKWLTKILIRDRVHDGEKMGGKSYRVPCNPVAPGTDVDDANMCIIESMPVKSLITFPKSGINYSINKHMEVRGHAWAGDASVKDVYLSINFGVTWQRTILKKPVNRLAWQHWSLSIDFPKEGYYEIWARAEDNNGQSQPVVLPGWNPRGYLNNACHRIAVNIQA
;
A
#
# COMPACT_ATOMS: atom_id res chain seq x y z
N ARG A 1 -9.00 0.12 6.53
CA ARG A 1 -10.17 -0.79 6.54
C ARG A 1 -11.30 -0.25 7.42
N SER A 2 -10.97 0.33 8.57
CA SER A 2 -11.95 0.82 9.57
C SER A 2 -12.97 1.86 9.06
N GLU A 3 -12.70 2.52 7.93
CA GLU A 3 -13.55 3.59 7.39
C GLU A 3 -14.63 3.10 6.40
N PHE A 4 -14.68 1.81 6.06
CA PHE A 4 -15.71 1.30 5.14
C PHE A 4 -17.05 1.16 5.84
N TYR A 5 -18.13 1.58 5.17
CA TYR A 5 -19.51 1.36 5.59
C TYR A 5 -20.33 0.70 4.47
N PRO A 6 -21.05 -0.41 4.71
CA PRO A 6 -21.04 -1.18 5.95
C PRO A 6 -19.64 -1.77 6.27
N PRO A 7 -19.33 -2.07 7.54
CA PRO A 7 -18.00 -2.52 7.95
C PRO A 7 -17.52 -3.75 7.18
N ALA A 8 -16.31 -3.66 6.63
CA ALA A 8 -15.69 -4.78 5.93
C ALA A 8 -15.06 -5.78 6.91
N ARG A 9 -15.14 -7.08 6.59
CA ARG A 9 -14.55 -8.15 7.41
C ARG A 9 -13.01 -8.10 7.40
N GLY A 10 -12.39 -8.44 8.53
CA GLY A 10 -10.93 -8.54 8.73
C GLY A 10 -10.40 -7.56 9.78
N ASN A 11 -9.06 -7.52 9.94
CA ASN A 11 -8.42 -6.61 10.90
C ASN A 11 -8.74 -5.14 10.61
N GLN A 12 -9.24 -4.39 11.59
CA GLN A 12 -9.68 -3.01 11.41
C GLN A 12 -8.50 -2.03 11.38
N TRP A 13 -7.65 -2.16 10.37
CA TRP A 13 -6.52 -1.27 10.14
C TRP A 13 -6.98 0.17 9.93
N THR A 14 -6.33 1.09 10.66
CA THR A 14 -6.36 2.53 10.43
C THR A 14 -5.27 2.91 9.41
N THR A 15 -4.26 3.69 9.79
CA THR A 15 -3.23 4.23 8.89
C THR A 15 -1.85 3.59 9.05
N GLY A 16 -1.62 2.79 10.11
CA GLY A 16 -0.29 2.24 10.44
C GLY A 16 0.14 0.98 9.66
N ALA A 17 -0.70 0.44 8.78
CA ALA A 17 -0.41 -0.80 8.03
C ALA A 17 0.40 -0.53 6.75
N VAL A 18 1.50 0.21 6.87
CA VAL A 18 2.37 0.64 5.76
C VAL A 18 3.81 0.80 6.26
N GLY A 19 4.80 0.58 5.39
CA GLY A 19 6.20 0.87 5.67
C GLY A 19 7.03 0.92 4.40
N CYS A 20 8.15 1.63 4.45
CA CYS A 20 9.09 1.78 3.34
C CYS A 20 10.54 1.55 3.81
N PRO A 21 10.89 0.33 4.23
CA PRO A 21 12.25 0.02 4.67
C PRO A 21 13.20 -0.12 3.47
N LYS A 22 14.51 -0.02 3.74
CA LYS A 22 15.56 -0.38 2.80
C LYS A 22 15.76 -1.90 2.83
N TRP A 23 15.70 -2.56 1.67
CA TRP A 23 15.92 -4.00 1.56
C TRP A 23 17.28 -4.27 0.91
N THR A 24 17.96 -5.31 1.38
CA THR A 24 19.16 -5.86 0.74
C THR A 24 18.90 -7.33 0.41
N GLY A 25 19.22 -7.70 -0.82
CA GLY A 25 18.89 -9.01 -1.39
C GLY A 25 19.46 -9.21 -2.78
N VAL A 26 19.02 -10.28 -3.45
CA VAL A 26 19.27 -10.55 -4.86
C VAL A 26 18.03 -10.19 -5.67
N ARG A 27 18.22 -9.71 -6.91
CA ARG A 27 17.08 -9.47 -7.81
C ARG A 27 16.44 -10.81 -8.15
N LEU A 28 15.11 -10.86 -8.08
CA LEU A 28 14.35 -12.02 -8.52
C LEU A 28 14.60 -12.29 -10.01
N LEU A 29 14.74 -11.22 -10.82
CA LEU A 29 15.15 -11.28 -12.22
C LEU A 29 16.43 -12.11 -12.42
N ASP A 30 17.49 -11.85 -11.64
CA ASP A 30 18.78 -12.53 -11.80
C ASP A 30 18.66 -14.03 -11.48
N VAL A 31 17.88 -14.37 -10.45
CA VAL A 31 17.61 -15.78 -10.09
C VAL A 31 16.80 -16.48 -11.17
N LEU A 32 15.77 -15.83 -11.71
CA LEU A 32 14.94 -16.38 -12.78
C LEU A 32 15.75 -16.59 -14.07
N ASN A 33 16.65 -15.68 -14.41
CA ASN A 33 17.56 -15.82 -15.54
C ASN A 33 18.56 -16.96 -15.33
N TYR A 34 19.07 -17.13 -14.10
CA TYR A 34 20.01 -18.20 -13.78
C TYR A 34 19.39 -19.59 -13.89
N VAL A 35 18.15 -19.78 -13.39
CA VAL A 35 17.47 -21.08 -13.45
C VAL A 35 16.82 -21.36 -14.80
N GLY A 36 16.59 -20.32 -15.60
CA GLY A 36 15.85 -20.39 -16.85
C GLY A 36 14.33 -20.39 -16.65
N ILE A 37 13.64 -19.61 -17.48
CA ILE A 37 12.18 -19.59 -17.56
C ILE A 37 11.74 -20.19 -18.90
N LYS A 38 10.64 -20.96 -18.89
CA LYS A 38 10.03 -21.46 -20.12
C LYS A 38 9.25 -20.34 -20.81
N ASN A 39 9.09 -20.43 -22.13
CA ASN A 39 8.39 -19.43 -22.95
C ASN A 39 6.89 -19.29 -22.61
N ASP A 40 6.30 -20.31 -21.98
CA ASP A 40 4.91 -20.32 -21.53
C ASP A 40 4.74 -19.80 -20.09
N ALA A 41 5.81 -19.36 -19.41
CA ALA A 41 5.71 -18.81 -18.06
C ALA A 41 4.98 -17.45 -18.07
N VAL A 42 3.95 -17.32 -17.22
CA VAL A 42 3.14 -16.10 -17.09
C VAL A 42 3.07 -15.56 -15.66
N TYR A 43 3.44 -16.36 -14.66
CA TYR A 43 3.32 -15.99 -13.25
C TYR A 43 4.47 -16.54 -12.40
N VAL A 44 4.82 -15.83 -11.34
CA VAL A 44 5.79 -16.26 -10.33
C VAL A 44 5.15 -16.19 -8.95
N ALA A 45 5.13 -17.30 -8.24
CA ALA A 45 4.53 -17.43 -6.91
C ALA A 45 5.53 -17.92 -5.88
N TYR A 46 5.15 -17.86 -4.61
CA TYR A 46 5.99 -18.28 -3.49
C TYR A 46 5.30 -19.31 -2.59
N GLU A 47 6.10 -20.14 -1.94
CA GLU A 47 5.71 -20.88 -0.74
C GLU A 47 6.59 -20.43 0.44
N GLY A 48 5.98 -20.35 1.61
CA GLY A 48 6.65 -20.01 2.87
C GLY A 48 6.70 -21.21 3.82
N ALA A 49 7.55 -21.12 4.84
CA ALA A 49 7.66 -22.12 5.91
C ALA A 49 6.56 -22.01 6.98
N ASP A 50 5.67 -21.02 6.89
CA ASP A 50 4.59 -20.85 7.84
C ASP A 50 3.55 -21.97 7.75
N LYS A 51 2.82 -22.17 8.85
CA LYS A 51 1.68 -23.09 8.91
C LYS A 51 0.39 -22.31 8.64
N HIS A 52 -0.65 -23.00 8.21
CA HIS A 52 -1.97 -22.39 8.12
C HIS A 52 -2.39 -21.82 9.49
N LEU A 53 -3.08 -20.68 9.50
CA LEU A 53 -3.42 -19.94 10.72
C LEU A 53 -4.25 -20.74 11.73
N SER A 54 -4.98 -21.77 11.29
CA SER A 54 -5.72 -22.66 12.18
C SER A 54 -4.85 -23.73 12.87
N GLY A 55 -3.57 -23.84 12.53
CA GLY A 55 -2.68 -24.91 12.99
C GLY A 55 -2.91 -26.27 12.33
N ASP A 56 -3.92 -26.38 11.46
CA ASP A 56 -4.28 -27.60 10.75
C ASP A 56 -3.23 -27.92 9.67
N PRO A 57 -2.50 -29.05 9.78
CA PRO A 57 -1.45 -29.40 8.84
C PRO A 57 -1.98 -29.83 7.47
N SER A 58 -3.28 -30.13 7.34
CA SER A 58 -3.90 -30.45 6.05
C SER A 58 -4.17 -29.21 5.19
N LYS A 59 -4.10 -28.01 5.79
CA LYS A 59 -4.34 -26.74 5.11
C LYS A 59 -3.01 -26.07 4.76
N ARG A 60 -2.97 -25.47 3.58
CA ARG A 60 -1.77 -24.73 3.11
C ARG A 60 -1.75 -23.31 3.71
N PRO A 61 -0.58 -22.78 4.07
CA PRO A 61 -0.42 -21.37 4.42
C PRO A 61 -0.65 -20.47 3.20
N ILE A 62 -0.61 -19.16 3.42
CA ILE A 62 -0.76 -18.18 2.34
C ILE A 62 0.31 -18.39 1.26
N SER A 63 -0.12 -18.47 0.00
CA SER A 63 0.76 -18.60 -1.15
C SER A 63 0.18 -17.77 -2.28
N ARG A 64 0.81 -16.62 -2.54
CA ARG A 64 0.43 -15.71 -3.62
C ARG A 64 1.58 -15.59 -4.62
N GLY A 65 1.39 -14.74 -5.61
CA GLY A 65 2.42 -14.43 -6.59
C GLY A 65 2.12 -13.15 -7.34
N VAL A 66 2.90 -12.90 -8.37
CA VAL A 66 2.75 -11.78 -9.29
C VAL A 66 2.89 -12.26 -10.74
N PRO A 67 2.28 -11.57 -11.71
CA PRO A 67 2.57 -11.80 -13.12
C PRO A 67 4.06 -11.66 -13.43
N LEU A 68 4.52 -12.36 -14.46
CA LEU A 68 5.94 -12.39 -14.82
C LEU A 68 6.52 -10.98 -15.01
N ARG A 69 5.77 -10.05 -15.63
CA ARG A 69 6.20 -8.64 -15.80
C ARG A 69 6.64 -7.97 -14.50
N LYS A 70 5.98 -8.27 -13.38
CA LYS A 70 6.30 -7.72 -12.06
C LYS A 70 7.48 -8.45 -11.43
N ALA A 71 7.54 -9.78 -11.58
CA ALA A 71 8.63 -10.58 -11.06
C ALA A 71 10.00 -10.21 -11.68
N LEU A 72 9.99 -9.79 -12.96
CA LEU A 72 11.18 -9.39 -13.71
C LEU A 72 11.59 -7.92 -13.50
N GLU A 73 10.91 -7.16 -12.64
CA GLU A 73 11.33 -5.80 -12.31
C GLU A 73 12.65 -5.77 -11.54
N GLN A 74 13.44 -4.70 -11.73
CA GLN A 74 14.75 -4.53 -11.09
C GLN A 74 14.67 -4.44 -9.56
N GLU A 75 13.53 -4.00 -9.04
CA GLU A 75 13.24 -3.83 -7.62
C GLU A 75 12.50 -5.01 -6.99
N SER A 76 12.18 -6.05 -7.77
CA SER A 76 11.67 -7.31 -7.23
C SER A 76 12.83 -8.12 -6.66
N LEU A 77 12.81 -8.39 -5.36
CA LEU A 77 13.94 -8.97 -4.63
C LEU A 77 13.57 -10.24 -3.88
N ILE A 78 14.59 -11.08 -3.69
CA ILE A 78 14.66 -12.04 -2.59
C ILE A 78 15.59 -11.41 -1.54
N ALA A 79 15.05 -10.99 -0.41
CA ALA A 79 15.74 -10.19 0.60
C ALA A 79 16.09 -10.99 1.86
N TRP A 80 17.28 -10.72 2.42
CA TRP A 80 17.78 -11.27 3.69
C TRP A 80 18.19 -10.19 4.71
N SER A 81 18.11 -8.90 4.34
CA SER A 81 18.38 -7.78 5.23
C SER A 81 17.38 -6.63 5.06
N MET A 82 17.07 -5.99 6.19
CA MET A 82 16.12 -4.89 6.31
C MET A 82 16.80 -3.75 7.08
N ASN A 83 16.85 -2.56 6.50
CA ASN A 83 17.48 -1.36 7.06
C ASN A 83 18.96 -1.51 7.43
N GLY A 84 19.70 -2.35 6.69
CA GLY A 84 21.13 -2.59 6.94
C GLY A 84 21.41 -3.64 8.01
N GLU A 85 20.37 -4.17 8.67
CA GLU A 85 20.49 -5.24 9.65
C GLU A 85 19.95 -6.57 9.08
N SER A 86 20.26 -7.67 9.75
CA SER A 86 19.68 -8.99 9.44
C SER A 86 18.14 -8.93 9.45
N LEU A 87 17.50 -9.61 8.50
CA LEU A 87 16.04 -9.66 8.43
C LEU A 87 15.46 -10.19 9.75
N PRO A 88 14.58 -9.46 10.46
CA PRO A 88 13.98 -9.97 11.69
C PRO A 88 13.01 -11.13 11.42
N LEU A 89 12.88 -12.05 12.38
CA LEU A 89 12.03 -13.24 12.23
C LEU A 89 10.58 -12.91 11.85
N LEU A 90 9.96 -11.93 12.52
CA LEU A 90 8.58 -11.50 12.22
C LEU A 90 8.45 -10.88 10.83
N HIS A 91 9.55 -10.36 10.27
CA HIS A 91 9.61 -9.82 8.92
C HIS A 91 10.03 -10.85 7.88
N GLY A 92 10.26 -12.10 8.26
CA GLY A 92 10.40 -13.24 7.33
C GLY A 92 11.80 -13.84 7.23
N ALA A 93 12.64 -13.68 8.26
CA ALA A 93 13.97 -14.31 8.29
C ALA A 93 13.92 -15.82 7.97
N PRO A 94 14.91 -16.39 7.27
CA PRO A 94 16.10 -15.71 6.74
C PRO A 94 15.87 -15.05 5.37
N LEU A 95 14.81 -15.43 4.64
CA LEU A 95 14.53 -14.97 3.28
C LEU A 95 13.08 -14.60 3.10
N ARG A 96 12.83 -13.52 2.36
CA ARG A 96 11.50 -13.14 1.91
C ARG A 96 11.50 -12.62 0.48
N MET A 97 10.37 -12.75 -0.19
CA MET A 97 10.11 -11.99 -1.41
C MET A 97 9.74 -10.53 -1.09
N ILE A 98 10.13 -9.63 -1.98
CA ILE A 98 9.77 -8.22 -2.01
C ILE A 98 9.29 -7.87 -3.42
N CYS A 99 8.02 -7.53 -3.56
CA CYS A 99 7.42 -7.00 -4.79
C CYS A 99 6.84 -5.61 -4.46
N SER A 100 7.72 -4.61 -4.33
CA SER A 100 7.36 -3.26 -3.90
C SER A 100 6.34 -2.60 -4.84
N GLY A 101 5.56 -1.66 -4.31
CA GLY A 101 4.47 -1.01 -5.05
C GLY A 101 3.17 -1.84 -5.15
N TRP A 102 3.20 -3.13 -4.81
CA TRP A 102 2.03 -4.03 -4.82
C TRP A 102 1.64 -4.44 -3.38
N PRO A 103 0.45 -5.02 -3.12
CA PRO A 103 0.06 -5.46 -1.79
C PRO A 103 1.09 -6.38 -1.15
N ALA A 104 1.45 -6.11 0.12
CA ALA A 104 2.45 -6.90 0.85
C ALA A 104 2.19 -8.41 0.88
N SER A 105 0.95 -8.85 0.61
CA SER A 105 0.59 -10.26 0.45
C SER A 105 1.31 -11.00 -0.67
N VAL A 106 1.89 -10.30 -1.66
CA VAL A 106 2.71 -10.93 -2.71
C VAL A 106 4.20 -10.94 -2.34
N SER A 107 4.57 -10.32 -1.22
CA SER A 107 5.93 -10.28 -0.67
C SER A 107 6.07 -11.34 0.44
N GLY A 108 6.02 -12.61 0.04
CA GLY A 108 6.00 -13.77 0.93
C GLY A 108 7.16 -13.83 1.92
N LYS A 109 6.85 -14.11 3.18
CA LYS A 109 7.83 -14.27 4.28
C LYS A 109 8.26 -15.72 4.43
N TRP A 110 9.41 -15.94 5.07
CA TRP A 110 9.93 -17.28 5.38
C TRP A 110 10.02 -18.15 4.12
N LEU A 111 10.54 -17.56 3.04
CA LEU A 111 10.54 -18.10 1.69
C LEU A 111 11.26 -19.44 1.63
N THR A 112 10.57 -20.47 1.13
CA THR A 112 11.14 -21.82 0.92
C THR A 112 11.14 -22.23 -0.54
N LYS A 113 10.19 -21.73 -1.34
CA LYS A 113 10.07 -22.10 -2.75
C LYS A 113 9.59 -20.94 -3.60
N ILE A 114 10.12 -20.87 -4.81
CA ILE A 114 9.61 -20.03 -5.90
C ILE A 114 9.03 -20.95 -6.96
N LEU A 115 7.84 -20.61 -7.43
CA LEU A 115 7.07 -21.36 -8.41
C LEU A 115 6.95 -20.54 -9.69
N ILE A 116 7.52 -21.01 -10.79
CA ILE A 116 7.33 -20.43 -12.13
C ILE A 116 6.13 -21.16 -12.76
N ARG A 117 5.12 -20.43 -13.21
CA ARG A 117 3.81 -20.97 -13.58
C ARG A 117 3.39 -20.53 -14.98
N ASP A 118 2.73 -21.45 -15.68
CA ASP A 118 2.07 -21.27 -16.99
C ASP A 118 0.65 -20.69 -16.86
N ARG A 119 0.24 -20.36 -15.63
CA ARG A 119 -1.09 -19.87 -15.28
C ARG A 119 -1.01 -18.87 -14.13
N VAL A 120 -2.06 -18.06 -13.98
CA VAL A 120 -2.25 -17.27 -12.75
C VAL A 120 -2.24 -18.21 -11.55
N HIS A 121 -1.48 -17.86 -10.51
CA HIS A 121 -1.35 -18.71 -9.33
C HIS A 121 -2.69 -18.97 -8.64
N ASP A 122 -2.86 -20.19 -8.18
CA ASP A 122 -4.09 -20.77 -7.61
C ASP A 122 -3.90 -21.21 -6.13
N GLY A 123 -2.89 -20.66 -5.46
CA GLY A 123 -2.61 -20.91 -4.05
C GLY A 123 -3.59 -20.27 -3.07
N GLU A 124 -3.44 -20.60 -1.78
CA GLU A 124 -4.27 -20.06 -0.71
C GLU A 124 -4.19 -18.52 -0.67
N LYS A 125 -5.37 -17.87 -0.61
CA LYS A 125 -5.58 -16.42 -0.78
C LYS A 125 -5.37 -15.85 -2.20
N MET A 126 -5.33 -16.67 -3.24
CA MET A 126 -5.45 -16.18 -4.64
C MET A 126 -6.90 -16.11 -5.13
N GLY A 127 -7.76 -17.02 -4.67
CA GLY A 127 -9.17 -17.09 -5.05
C GLY A 127 -10.11 -16.30 -4.13
N GLY A 128 -11.41 -16.39 -4.43
CA GLY A 128 -12.46 -15.78 -3.63
C GLY A 128 -12.36 -14.26 -3.60
N LYS A 129 -12.63 -13.69 -2.42
CA LYS A 129 -12.54 -12.25 -2.15
C LYS A 129 -11.19 -11.82 -1.56
N SER A 130 -10.23 -12.74 -1.40
CA SER A 130 -8.95 -12.46 -0.73
C SER A 130 -8.03 -11.63 -1.64
N TYR A 131 -7.65 -10.44 -1.20
CA TYR A 131 -6.80 -9.51 -1.97
C TYR A 131 -7.26 -9.30 -3.42
N ARG A 132 -8.58 -9.29 -3.58
CA ARG A 132 -9.30 -8.98 -4.81
C ARG A 132 -10.33 -7.90 -4.50
N VAL A 133 -10.64 -7.06 -5.46
CA VAL A 133 -11.70 -6.05 -5.40
C VAL A 133 -12.69 -6.27 -6.55
N PRO A 134 -13.95 -5.82 -6.46
CA PRO A 134 -14.86 -5.87 -7.60
C PRO A 134 -14.22 -5.21 -8.83
N CYS A 135 -14.35 -5.85 -10.00
CA CYS A 135 -13.79 -5.30 -11.25
C CYS A 135 -14.50 -4.02 -11.69
N ASN A 136 -15.75 -3.84 -11.26
CA ASN A 136 -16.54 -2.62 -11.46
C ASN A 136 -17.01 -2.07 -10.10
N PRO A 137 -17.27 -0.76 -9.96
CA PRO A 137 -17.90 -0.21 -8.77
C PRO A 137 -19.22 -0.91 -8.44
N VAL A 138 -19.47 -1.16 -7.16
CA VAL A 138 -20.69 -1.82 -6.66
C VAL A 138 -21.29 -1.02 -5.51
N ALA A 139 -22.58 -1.24 -5.25
CA ALA A 139 -23.24 -0.65 -4.10
C ALA A 139 -22.65 -1.22 -2.77
N PRO A 140 -22.66 -0.44 -1.68
CA PRO A 140 -22.23 -0.94 -0.39
C PRO A 140 -23.07 -2.14 0.07
N GLY A 141 -22.41 -3.22 0.49
CA GLY A 141 -23.08 -4.45 0.93
C GLY A 141 -23.44 -5.43 -0.18
N THR A 142 -23.20 -5.10 -1.45
CA THR A 142 -23.41 -6.02 -2.58
C THR A 142 -22.61 -7.31 -2.39
N ASP A 143 -23.26 -8.45 -2.60
CA ASP A 143 -22.56 -9.72 -2.77
C ASP A 143 -22.02 -9.81 -4.20
N VAL A 144 -20.70 -9.96 -4.33
CA VAL A 144 -20.01 -9.94 -5.62
C VAL A 144 -19.46 -11.34 -5.88
N ASP A 145 -19.86 -11.91 -7.01
CA ASP A 145 -19.40 -13.21 -7.47
C ASP A 145 -17.89 -13.22 -7.69
N ASP A 146 -17.26 -14.36 -7.39
CA ASP A 146 -15.82 -14.54 -7.50
C ASP A 146 -15.28 -14.34 -8.93
N ALA A 147 -16.11 -14.54 -9.95
CA ALA A 147 -15.75 -14.28 -11.35
C ALA A 147 -15.62 -12.77 -11.65
N ASN A 148 -16.33 -11.93 -10.90
CA ASN A 148 -16.37 -10.47 -11.05
C ASN A 148 -15.37 -9.74 -10.13
N MET A 149 -14.44 -10.48 -9.55
CA MET A 149 -13.40 -9.97 -8.66
C MET A 149 -12.05 -9.91 -9.37
N CYS A 150 -11.37 -8.77 -9.28
CA CYS A 150 -10.08 -8.51 -9.90
C CYS A 150 -8.95 -8.57 -8.86
N ILE A 151 -7.83 -9.21 -9.22
CA ILE A 151 -6.63 -9.28 -8.36
C ILE A 151 -6.09 -7.88 -8.13
N ILE A 152 -5.80 -7.55 -6.87
CA ILE A 152 -5.14 -6.29 -6.55
C ILE A 152 -3.68 -6.39 -6.99
N GLU A 153 -3.31 -5.52 -7.93
CA GLU A 153 -1.96 -5.36 -8.46
C GLU A 153 -1.31 -4.09 -7.89
N SER A 154 -0.86 -3.14 -8.73
CA SER A 154 -0.28 -1.88 -8.28
C SER A 154 -1.17 -1.16 -7.26
N MET A 155 -0.57 -0.72 -6.16
CA MET A 155 -1.25 0.07 -5.14
C MET A 155 -1.61 1.45 -5.71
N PRO A 156 -2.81 1.98 -5.45
CA PRO A 156 -3.19 3.30 -5.91
C PRO A 156 -2.39 4.40 -5.21
N VAL A 157 -2.34 5.59 -5.82
CA VAL A 157 -1.80 6.80 -5.18
C VAL A 157 -2.45 7.03 -3.82
N LYS A 158 -1.62 7.30 -2.81
CA LYS A 158 -2.07 7.60 -1.44
C LYS A 158 -1.07 8.52 -0.74
N SER A 159 -1.59 9.39 0.12
CA SER A 159 -0.81 10.19 1.06
C SER A 159 -1.36 10.08 2.47
N LEU A 160 -0.48 10.28 3.45
CA LEU A 160 -0.79 10.31 4.88
C LEU A 160 -0.07 11.49 5.54
N ILE A 161 -0.85 12.34 6.21
CA ILE A 161 -0.33 13.27 7.22
C ILE A 161 0.21 12.47 8.40
N THR A 162 1.49 12.66 8.74
CA THR A 162 2.12 12.00 9.91
C THR A 162 2.46 12.99 11.02
N PHE A 163 2.41 14.29 10.73
CA PHE A 163 2.56 15.36 11.70
C PHE A 163 1.78 16.60 11.26
N PRO A 164 1.07 17.30 12.18
CA PRO A 164 0.88 16.93 13.58
C PRO A 164 -0.08 15.75 13.77
N LYS A 165 -0.27 15.32 15.02
CA LYS A 165 -1.35 14.38 15.38
C LYS A 165 -2.70 15.11 15.29
N SER A 166 -3.76 14.39 14.94
CA SER A 166 -5.13 14.90 14.98
C SER A 166 -5.59 15.23 16.41
N GLY A 167 -6.41 16.28 16.54
CA GLY A 167 -7.05 16.70 17.78
C GLY A 167 -6.19 17.63 18.65
N ILE A 168 -5.21 18.33 18.06
CA ILE A 168 -4.36 19.27 18.81
C ILE A 168 -4.97 20.69 18.85
N ASN A 169 -4.63 21.43 19.91
CA ASN A 169 -4.75 22.88 19.94
C ASN A 169 -3.46 23.51 19.42
N TYR A 170 -3.55 24.61 18.69
CA TYR A 170 -2.40 25.32 18.14
C TYR A 170 -2.62 26.83 18.13
N SER A 171 -1.56 27.61 18.35
CA SER A 171 -1.67 29.08 18.37
C SER A 171 -1.71 29.64 16.95
N ILE A 172 -2.62 30.59 16.70
CA ILE A 172 -2.75 31.33 15.44
C ILE A 172 -1.52 32.16 15.13
N ASN A 173 -0.74 32.53 16.16
CA ASN A 173 0.47 33.34 16.05
C ASN A 173 1.71 32.54 15.59
N LYS A 174 1.53 31.27 15.21
CA LYS A 174 2.61 30.39 14.74
C LYS A 174 2.24 29.75 13.41
N HIS A 175 3.25 29.58 12.56
CA HIS A 175 3.09 28.78 11.34
C HIS A 175 3.10 27.28 11.68
N MET A 176 2.07 26.55 11.26
CA MET A 176 1.97 25.12 11.53
C MET A 176 2.73 24.31 10.47
N GLU A 177 3.79 23.61 10.88
CA GLU A 177 4.41 22.60 10.04
C GLU A 177 3.49 21.38 9.91
N VAL A 178 3.14 21.02 8.68
CA VAL A 178 2.42 19.80 8.34
C VAL A 178 3.29 18.98 7.40
N ARG A 179 3.48 17.69 7.71
CA ARG A 179 4.30 16.79 6.90
C ARG A 179 3.79 15.37 6.88
N GLY A 180 4.25 14.61 5.90
CA GLY A 180 3.82 13.24 5.71
C GLY A 180 4.56 12.46 4.65
N HIS A 181 3.95 11.35 4.26
CA HIS A 181 4.43 10.47 3.21
C HIS A 181 3.38 10.33 2.11
N ALA A 182 3.83 10.08 0.88
CA ALA A 182 2.97 9.73 -0.26
C ALA A 182 3.62 8.65 -1.13
N TRP A 183 2.83 7.81 -1.79
CA TRP A 183 3.30 6.75 -2.69
C TRP A 183 2.26 6.46 -3.79
N ALA A 184 2.66 5.81 -4.89
CA ALA A 184 1.80 5.55 -6.05
C ALA A 184 2.01 4.19 -6.74
N GLY A 185 2.36 3.15 -5.98
CA GLY A 185 2.50 1.80 -6.53
C GLY A 185 3.62 1.71 -7.57
N ASP A 186 3.30 1.31 -8.80
CA ASP A 186 4.24 1.27 -9.93
C ASP A 186 4.52 2.67 -10.53
N ALA A 187 3.71 3.68 -10.19
CA ALA A 187 3.88 5.08 -10.58
C ALA A 187 4.65 5.89 -9.51
N SER A 188 4.92 7.16 -9.79
CA SER A 188 5.55 8.09 -8.84
C SER A 188 4.61 9.22 -8.45
N VAL A 189 4.71 9.73 -7.22
CA VAL A 189 3.92 10.88 -6.80
C VAL A 189 4.47 12.13 -7.48
N LYS A 190 3.61 12.79 -8.24
CA LYS A 190 3.92 14.03 -8.94
C LYS A 190 3.78 15.22 -8.00
N ASP A 191 2.65 15.28 -7.29
CA ASP A 191 2.30 16.40 -6.41
C ASP A 191 1.50 15.95 -5.20
N VAL A 192 1.67 16.69 -4.09
CA VAL A 192 0.83 16.56 -2.89
C VAL A 192 0.30 17.93 -2.53
N TYR A 193 -0.99 17.99 -2.21
CA TYR A 193 -1.71 19.19 -1.87
C TYR A 193 -2.34 19.08 -0.48
N LEU A 194 -2.41 20.20 0.23
CA LEU A 194 -3.14 20.34 1.48
C LEU A 194 -4.33 21.28 1.32
N SER A 195 -5.43 20.94 1.99
CA SER A 195 -6.60 21.82 2.15
C SER A 195 -6.85 22.03 3.63
N ILE A 196 -7.20 23.26 4.02
CA ILE A 196 -7.68 23.59 5.37
C ILE A 196 -9.19 23.89 5.41
N ASN A 197 -9.89 23.79 4.28
CA ASN A 197 -11.30 24.13 4.15
C ASN A 197 -12.09 22.99 3.49
N PHE A 198 -11.93 21.78 4.02
CA PHE A 198 -12.72 20.60 3.63
C PHE A 198 -12.66 20.27 2.12
N GLY A 199 -11.54 20.56 1.48
CA GLY A 199 -11.27 20.22 0.08
C GLY A 199 -11.73 21.27 -0.93
N VAL A 200 -12.18 22.45 -0.49
CA VAL A 200 -12.62 23.53 -1.38
C VAL A 200 -11.43 24.16 -2.12
N THR A 201 -10.33 24.46 -1.42
CA THR A 201 -9.10 25.00 -2.04
C THR A 201 -7.87 24.24 -1.60
N TRP A 202 -6.86 24.17 -2.48
CA TRP A 202 -5.69 23.32 -2.31
C TRP A 202 -4.40 24.14 -2.43
N GLN A 203 -3.47 23.92 -1.49
CA GLN A 203 -2.13 24.48 -1.48
C GLN A 203 -1.13 23.39 -1.82
N ARG A 204 -0.24 23.65 -2.77
CA ARG A 204 0.81 22.69 -3.18
C ARG A 204 1.89 22.62 -2.10
N THR A 205 2.30 21.41 -1.75
CA THR A 205 3.37 21.16 -0.76
C THR A 205 4.75 21.12 -1.41
N ILE A 206 5.80 21.16 -0.58
CA ILE A 206 7.16 20.81 -1.00
C ILE A 206 7.27 19.28 -0.98
N LEU A 207 7.52 18.67 -2.14
CA LEU A 207 7.67 17.23 -2.31
C LEU A 207 9.14 16.86 -2.61
N LYS A 208 9.72 15.97 -1.79
CA LYS A 208 11.07 15.46 -2.02
C LYS A 208 11.07 14.35 -3.08
N LYS A 209 12.15 14.26 -3.86
CA LYS A 209 12.37 13.14 -4.78
C LYS A 209 12.48 11.82 -4.00
N PRO A 210 11.97 10.70 -4.54
CA PRO A 210 12.08 9.42 -3.89
C PRO A 210 13.49 8.85 -4.03
N VAL A 211 13.85 7.92 -3.13
CA VAL A 211 15.15 7.21 -3.18
C VAL A 211 15.22 6.29 -4.40
N ASN A 212 14.09 5.70 -4.81
CA ASN A 212 13.90 4.98 -6.07
C ASN A 212 12.41 5.04 -6.46
N ARG A 213 12.04 4.57 -7.65
CA ARG A 213 10.66 4.73 -8.18
C ARG A 213 9.54 4.13 -7.31
N LEU A 214 9.84 3.14 -6.46
CA LEU A 214 8.86 2.43 -5.61
C LEU A 214 8.90 2.87 -4.14
N ALA A 215 9.85 3.72 -3.76
CA ALA A 215 9.92 4.28 -2.42
C ALA A 215 8.89 5.40 -2.26
N TRP A 216 8.33 5.54 -1.06
CA TRP A 216 7.48 6.69 -0.76
C TRP A 216 8.28 8.01 -0.85
N GLN A 217 7.56 9.11 -1.02
CA GLN A 217 8.09 10.46 -1.02
C GLN A 217 7.67 11.18 0.24
N HIS A 218 8.56 12.04 0.73
CA HIS A 218 8.30 12.90 1.87
C HIS A 218 7.80 14.25 1.39
N TRP A 219 6.76 14.79 2.01
CA TRP A 219 6.24 16.10 1.71
C TRP A 219 6.04 16.93 2.97
N SER A 220 6.07 18.25 2.82
CA SER A 220 5.83 19.19 3.91
C SER A 220 5.29 20.53 3.41
N LEU A 221 4.54 21.23 4.26
CA LEU A 221 4.10 22.60 4.06
C LEU A 221 3.95 23.30 5.41
N SER A 222 4.26 24.59 5.43
CA SER A 222 3.96 25.47 6.57
C SER A 222 2.64 26.17 6.30
N ILE A 223 1.67 26.05 7.21
CA ILE A 223 0.30 26.53 7.03
C ILE A 223 0.01 27.67 7.99
N ASP A 224 -0.62 28.71 7.44
CA ASP A 224 -1.26 29.79 8.18
C ASP A 224 -2.77 29.62 8.23
N PHE A 225 -3.35 29.96 9.37
CA PHE A 225 -4.79 29.91 9.60
C PHE A 225 -5.35 31.33 9.62
N PRO A 226 -6.42 31.62 8.85
CA PRO A 226 -6.92 32.98 8.73
C PRO A 226 -7.66 33.49 9.97
N LYS A 227 -8.11 32.59 10.85
CA LYS A 227 -8.83 32.91 12.09
C LYS A 227 -8.74 31.75 13.08
N GLU A 228 -9.14 32.02 14.31
CA GLU A 228 -9.34 31.01 15.33
C GLU A 228 -10.51 30.08 14.98
N GLY A 229 -10.48 28.87 15.52
CA GLY A 229 -11.55 27.89 15.40
C GLY A 229 -11.10 26.51 14.92
N TYR A 230 -12.09 25.67 14.63
CA TYR A 230 -11.88 24.29 14.18
C TYR A 230 -11.58 24.22 12.68
N TYR A 231 -10.52 23.48 12.34
CA TYR A 231 -10.13 23.18 10.97
C TYR A 231 -9.90 21.68 10.79
N GLU A 232 -10.09 21.21 9.55
CA GLU A 232 -9.53 19.94 9.11
C GLU A 232 -8.47 20.18 8.06
N ILE A 233 -7.31 19.55 8.24
CA ILE A 233 -6.23 19.53 7.26
C ILE A 233 -6.34 18.24 6.47
N TRP A 234 -6.54 18.34 5.16
CA TRP A 234 -6.73 17.22 4.24
C TRP A 234 -5.52 17.10 3.33
N ALA A 235 -5.01 15.89 3.12
CA ALA A 235 -3.92 15.62 2.19
C ALA A 235 -4.39 14.82 0.97
N ARG A 236 -4.05 15.32 -0.22
CA ARG A 236 -4.35 14.72 -1.52
C ARG A 236 -3.09 14.62 -2.37
N ALA A 237 -2.74 13.41 -2.79
CA ALA A 237 -1.66 13.17 -3.76
C ALA A 237 -2.21 12.93 -5.17
N GLU A 238 -1.40 13.32 -6.15
CA GLU A 238 -1.56 13.05 -7.59
C GLU A 238 -0.31 12.33 -8.10
N ASP A 239 -0.47 11.28 -8.89
CA ASP A 239 0.64 10.58 -9.53
C ASP A 239 1.01 11.18 -10.90
N ASN A 240 2.11 10.70 -11.48
CA ASN A 240 2.60 11.14 -12.78
C ASN A 240 1.72 10.70 -13.98
N ASN A 241 0.70 9.88 -13.75
CA ASN A 241 -0.30 9.51 -14.76
C ASN A 241 -1.59 10.35 -14.64
N GLY A 242 -1.61 11.34 -13.74
CA GLY A 242 -2.77 12.21 -13.51
C GLY A 242 -3.83 11.61 -12.59
N GLN A 243 -3.58 10.44 -11.98
CA GLN A 243 -4.52 9.85 -11.05
C GLN A 243 -4.38 10.52 -9.68
N SER A 244 -5.51 10.91 -9.09
CA SER A 244 -5.57 11.58 -7.79
C SER A 244 -6.34 10.76 -6.77
N GLN A 245 -6.01 10.96 -5.49
CA GLN A 245 -6.85 10.44 -4.40
C GLN A 245 -8.25 11.04 -4.45
N PRO A 246 -9.31 10.24 -4.22
CA PRO A 246 -10.64 10.76 -3.98
C PRO A 246 -10.69 11.49 -2.63
N VAL A 247 -11.57 12.49 -2.53
CA VAL A 247 -11.77 13.26 -1.29
C VAL A 247 -12.33 12.34 -0.19
N VAL A 248 -13.34 11.56 -0.53
CA VAL A 248 -13.95 10.55 0.35
C VAL A 248 -13.64 9.13 -0.14
N LEU A 249 -14.13 8.12 0.58
CA LEU A 249 -13.93 6.72 0.21
C LEU A 249 -14.34 6.46 -1.25
N PRO A 250 -13.46 5.92 -2.12
CA PRO A 250 -13.69 5.79 -3.58
C PRO A 250 -14.81 4.83 -3.97
N GLY A 251 -15.23 3.97 -3.06
CA GLY A 251 -16.16 2.89 -3.33
C GLY A 251 -16.02 1.77 -2.31
N TRP A 252 -17.09 1.01 -2.12
CA TRP A 252 -17.11 -0.10 -1.18
C TRP A 252 -16.56 -1.39 -1.83
N ASN A 253 -15.88 -2.23 -1.05
CA ASN A 253 -15.59 -3.60 -1.44
C ASN A 253 -15.66 -4.54 -0.22
N PRO A 254 -15.96 -5.85 -0.42
CA PRO A 254 -16.28 -6.77 0.69
C PRO A 254 -15.19 -6.94 1.76
N ARG A 255 -13.93 -6.61 1.43
CA ARG A 255 -12.78 -6.79 2.33
C ARG A 255 -12.13 -5.47 2.75
N GLY A 256 -12.70 -4.33 2.35
CA GLY A 256 -12.24 -2.99 2.70
C GLY A 256 -10.79 -2.72 2.30
N TYR A 257 -10.40 -3.21 1.11
CA TYR A 257 -9.09 -2.97 0.50
C TYR A 257 -9.05 -1.63 -0.22
N LEU A 258 -7.82 -1.17 -0.52
CA LEU A 258 -7.56 -0.02 -1.38
C LEU A 258 -8.25 1.29 -0.97
N ASN A 259 -8.48 1.50 0.33
CA ASN A 259 -8.86 2.84 0.79
C ASN A 259 -7.68 3.80 0.60
N ASN A 260 -7.79 4.61 -0.46
CA ASN A 260 -6.89 5.70 -0.77
C ASN A 260 -7.56 7.08 -0.64
N ALA A 261 -8.65 7.21 0.11
CA ALA A 261 -9.25 8.51 0.42
C ALA A 261 -8.22 9.47 1.02
N CYS A 262 -8.47 10.76 0.85
CA CYS A 262 -7.66 11.83 1.44
C CYS A 262 -7.58 11.62 2.96
N HIS A 263 -6.36 11.58 3.50
CA HIS A 263 -6.18 11.54 4.95
C HIS A 263 -6.48 12.93 5.51
N ARG A 264 -7.18 12.98 6.65
CA ARG A 264 -7.52 14.24 7.31
C ARG A 264 -7.23 14.19 8.79
N ILE A 265 -6.79 15.32 9.34
CA ILE A 265 -6.60 15.54 10.76
C ILE A 265 -7.38 16.76 11.22
N ALA A 266 -7.88 16.72 12.45
CA ALA A 266 -8.54 17.84 13.09
C ALA A 266 -7.51 18.71 13.84
N VAL A 267 -7.65 20.02 13.76
CA VAL A 267 -6.87 20.98 14.55
C VAL A 267 -7.78 22.10 15.04
N ASN A 268 -7.51 22.60 16.23
CA ASN A 268 -8.24 23.73 16.81
C ASN A 268 -7.26 24.90 17.01
N ILE A 269 -7.55 26.02 16.35
CA ILE A 269 -6.69 27.21 16.33
C ILE A 269 -7.18 28.21 17.37
N GLN A 270 -6.27 28.70 18.21
CA GLN A 270 -6.54 29.58 19.34
C GLN A 270 -5.51 30.73 19.38
N ALA A 271 -5.76 31.78 20.17
CA ALA A 271 -4.79 32.87 20.39
C ALA A 271 -3.43 32.36 20.93
#